data_AF-A0A1Z4R5F7-F1
#
_entry.id   AF-A0A1Z4R5F7-F1
#
_cell.length_a   1.000
_cell.length_b   1.000
_cell.length_c   1.000
_cell.angle_alpha   90.00
_cell.angle_beta   90.00
_cell.angle_gamma   90.00
#
_symmetry.space_group_name_H-M   'P 1'
#
loop_
_entity.id
_entity.type
_entity.pdbx_description
1 polymer ?
#
loop_
_entity_poly.entity_id
_entity_poly.type
_entity_poly.pdbx_seq_one_letter_code
_entity_poly.pdbx_strand_id
1 'polypeptide(L)'
;MSTAYLMIKFVQNLKAAKDVSVAVALNQAQHWLRNISWEDLETWANNLQLDSSNNGQIERSMRQMREIVAKNARNKNNFDEKPFQSPYHWAGFTVIGK
;
A
#
# COMPACT_ATOMS: atom_id res chain seq x y z
N MET A 1 -8.25 1.23 -4.56
CA MET A 1 -6.89 0.63 -4.58
C MET A 1 -5.96 1.31 -3.58
N SER A 2 -5.74 2.63 -3.65
CA SER A 2 -4.86 3.35 -2.70
C SER A 2 -5.19 3.12 -1.22
N THR A 3 -6.47 3.11 -0.85
CA THR A 3 -6.92 2.82 0.53
C THR A 3 -6.42 1.48 1.05
N ALA A 4 -6.53 0.41 0.25
CA ALA A 4 -6.11 -0.92 0.66
C ALA A 4 -4.59 -0.96 0.88
N TYR A 5 -3.81 -0.39 -0.04
CA TYR A 5 -2.35 -0.27 0.10
C TYR A 5 -1.96 0.50 1.36
N LEU A 6 -2.60 1.65 1.60
CA LEU A 6 -2.34 2.47 2.77
C LEU A 6 -2.61 1.69 4.06
N MET A 7 -3.76 1.02 4.15
CA MET A 7 -4.19 0.30 5.35
C MET A 7 -3.31 -0.93 5.62
N ILE A 8 -2.94 -1.69 4.60
CA ILE A 8 -2.03 -2.83 4.77
C ILE A 8 -0.68 -2.33 5.27
N LYS A 9 -0.11 -1.27 4.66
CA LYS A 9 1.17 -0.71 5.10
C LYS A 9 1.10 -0.13 6.51
N PHE A 10 0.02 0.56 6.84
CA PHE A 10 -0.21 1.08 8.19
C PHE A 10 -0.24 -0.04 9.24
N VAL A 11 -0.97 -1.13 8.99
CA VAL A 11 -0.98 -2.30 9.88
C VAL A 11 0.39 -2.96 9.97
N GLN A 12 1.15 -3.04 8.87
CA GLN A 12 2.53 -3.52 8.90
C GLN A 12 3.42 -2.66 9.80
N ASN A 13 3.33 -1.33 9.68
CA ASN A 13 4.09 -0.39 10.51
C ASN A 13 3.74 -0.55 12.01
N LEU A 14 2.45 -0.68 12.34
CA LEU A 14 1.99 -0.94 13.71
C LEU A 14 2.52 -2.25 14.29
N LYS A 15 2.59 -3.31 13.48
CA LYS A 15 3.07 -4.63 13.93
C LYS A 15 4.59 -4.69 14.06
N ALA A 16 5.33 -3.86 13.33
CA ALA A 16 6.79 -3.90 13.29
C ALA A 16 7.46 -3.36 14.55
N ALA A 17 6.79 -2.51 15.33
CA ALA A 17 7.37 -1.88 16.51
C ALA A 17 6.42 -1.97 17.72
N LYS A 18 6.94 -2.42 18.87
CA LYS A 18 6.16 -2.55 20.11
C LYS A 18 5.62 -1.20 20.63
N ASP A 19 6.33 -0.10 20.37
CA ASP A 19 6.04 1.22 20.95
C ASP A 19 5.91 2.34 19.88
N VAL A 20 5.50 2.00 18.65
CA VAL A 20 5.20 3.04 17.65
C VAL A 20 3.83 3.64 17.91
N SER A 21 3.74 4.97 17.99
CA SER A 21 2.45 5.63 18.12
C SER A 21 1.62 5.44 16.85
N VAL A 22 0.30 5.37 17.02
CA VAL A 22 -0.64 5.20 15.89
C VAL A 22 -0.47 6.31 14.86
N ALA A 23 -0.24 7.55 15.31
CA ALA A 23 0.00 8.70 14.46
C ALA A 23 1.29 8.55 13.63
N VAL A 24 2.38 8.07 14.24
CA VAL A 24 3.66 7.85 13.54
C VAL A 24 3.51 6.72 12.51
N ALA A 25 2.87 5.62 12.87
CA ALA A 25 2.66 4.50 11.94
C ALA A 25 1.82 4.90 10.72
N LEU A 26 0.77 5.71 10.92
CA LEU A 26 -0.03 6.25 9.82
C LEU A 26 0.79 7.22 8.96
N ASN A 27 1.49 8.16 9.58
CA ASN A 27 2.32 9.12 8.85
C ASN A 27 3.37 8.42 7.97
N GLN A 28 4.04 7.39 8.49
CA GLN A 28 4.97 6.56 7.72
C GLN A 28 4.29 5.86 6.53
N ALA A 29 3.07 5.34 6.72
CA ALA A 29 2.32 4.71 5.63
C ALA A 29 1.90 5.73 4.55
N GLN A 30 1.49 6.94 4.95
CA GLN A 30 1.16 8.03 4.02
C GLN A 30 2.39 8.48 3.23
N HIS A 31 3.53 8.66 3.90
CA HIS A 31 4.80 9.00 3.23
C HIS A 31 5.27 7.91 2.28
N TRP A 32 5.12 6.64 2.66
CA TRP A 32 5.41 5.51 1.79
C TRP A 32 4.53 5.53 0.55
N LEU A 33 3.20 5.64 0.72
CA LEU A 33 2.27 5.60 -0.40
C LEU A 33 2.47 6.79 -1.35
N ARG A 34 2.75 7.99 -0.81
CA ARG A 34 3.03 9.18 -1.61
C ARG A 34 4.24 9.02 -2.53
N ASN A 35 5.27 8.28 -2.09
CA ASN A 35 6.56 8.25 -2.76
C ASN A 35 6.83 6.96 -3.53
N ILE A 36 5.98 5.95 -3.40
CA ILE A 36 6.21 4.65 -4.03
C ILE A 36 6.13 4.75 -5.55
N SER A 37 7.07 4.11 -6.24
CA SER A 37 7.03 3.89 -7.69
C SER A 37 6.14 2.68 -8.03
N TRP A 38 5.83 2.49 -9.31
CA TRP A 38 5.14 1.26 -9.72
C TRP A 38 5.97 -0.01 -9.49
N GLU A 39 7.29 0.06 -9.68
CA GLU A 39 8.22 -1.08 -9.51
C GLU A 39 8.32 -1.49 -8.03
N ASP A 40 8.46 -0.51 -7.13
CA ASP A 40 8.49 -0.76 -5.69
C ASP A 40 7.16 -1.30 -5.20
N LEU A 41 6.05 -0.81 -5.76
CA LEU A 41 4.71 -1.30 -5.43
C LEU A 41 4.49 -2.73 -5.91
N GLU A 42 4.99 -3.10 -7.10
CA GLU A 42 4.94 -4.48 -7.61
C GLU A 42 5.72 -5.41 -6.68
N THR A 43 6.95 -5.02 -6.34
CA THR A 43 7.83 -5.78 -5.45
C THR A 43 7.19 -5.98 -4.09
N TRP A 44 6.65 -4.91 -3.49
CA TRP A 44 5.95 -5.00 -2.21
C TRP A 44 4.70 -5.88 -2.28
N ALA A 45 3.86 -5.75 -3.32
CA ALA A 45 2.62 -6.51 -3.48
C ALA A 45 2.86 -8.01 -3.70
N ASN A 46 3.97 -8.38 -4.35
CA ASN A 46 4.38 -9.77 -4.52
C ASN A 46 4.90 -10.39 -3.21
N ASN A 47 5.50 -9.59 -2.33
CA ASN A 47 6.00 -10.03 -1.02
C ASN A 47 4.92 -10.09 0.08
N LEU A 48 3.68 -9.68 -0.21
CA LEU A 48 2.57 -9.82 0.73
C LEU A 48 2.19 -11.28 0.93
N GLN A 49 2.59 -11.83 2.08
CA GLN A 49 2.10 -13.10 2.60
C GLN A 49 0.72 -12.88 3.21
N LEU A 50 -0.33 -13.05 2.41
CA LEU A 50 -1.70 -13.03 2.89
C LEU A 50 -2.19 -14.45 3.05
N ASP A 51 -2.80 -14.73 4.20
CA ASP A 51 -3.47 -16.00 4.43
C ASP A 51 -4.74 -16.06 3.58
N SER A 52 -4.64 -16.80 2.48
CA SER A 52 -5.68 -16.98 1.47
C SER A 52 -6.63 -18.13 1.77
N SER A 53 -6.38 -18.87 2.85
CA SER A 53 -7.00 -20.16 3.15
C SER A 53 -8.53 -20.12 3.26
N ASN A 54 -9.12 -18.96 3.57
CA ASN A 54 -10.53 -18.86 3.94
C ASN A 54 -11.41 -18.00 3.02
N ASN A 55 -10.90 -17.38 1.94
CA ASN A 55 -11.78 -16.53 1.11
C ASN A 55 -11.32 -16.35 -0.35
N GLY A 56 -11.92 -17.12 -1.27
CA GLY A 56 -11.63 -17.02 -2.71
C GLY A 56 -11.94 -15.65 -3.34
N GLN A 57 -12.75 -14.79 -2.72
CA GLN A 57 -12.97 -13.42 -3.20
C GLN A 57 -11.77 -12.52 -2.91
N ILE A 58 -11.12 -12.71 -1.76
CA ILE A 58 -9.90 -11.97 -1.40
C ILE A 58 -8.80 -12.32 -2.39
N GLU A 59 -8.62 -13.62 -2.69
CA GLU A 59 -7.63 -14.07 -3.68
C GLU A 59 -7.84 -13.48 -5.07
N ARG A 60 -9.08 -13.47 -5.56
CA ARG A 60 -9.37 -12.84 -6.86
C ARG A 60 -9.05 -11.35 -6.86
N SER A 61 -9.41 -10.64 -5.79
CA SER A 61 -9.15 -9.21 -5.66
C SER A 61 -7.65 -8.91 -5.61
N MET A 62 -6.88 -9.75 -4.89
CA MET A 62 -5.42 -9.63 -4.80
C MET A 62 -4.74 -9.96 -6.12
N ARG A 63 -5.20 -10.97 -6.85
CA ARG A 63 -4.70 -11.29 -8.19
C ARG A 63 -4.91 -10.11 -9.13
N GLN A 64 -6.12 -9.55 -9.17
CA GLN A 64 -6.43 -8.38 -9.99
C GLN A 64 -5.56 -7.17 -9.60
N MET A 65 -5.32 -6.98 -8.31
CA MET A 65 -4.44 -5.94 -7.79
C MET A 65 -3.01 -6.09 -8.30
N ARG A 66 -2.42 -7.28 -8.18
CA ARG A 66 -1.06 -7.57 -8.68
C ARG A 66 -0.96 -7.42 -10.19
N GLU A 67 -1.97 -7.86 -10.95
CA GLU A 67 -2.00 -7.71 -12.41
C GLU A 67 -1.99 -6.24 -12.84
N ILE A 68 -2.79 -5.39 -12.19
CA ILE A 68 -2.81 -3.95 -12.47
C ILE A 68 -1.45 -3.33 -12.17
N VAL A 69 -0.86 -3.64 -11.01
CA VAL A 69 0.44 -3.09 -10.62
C VAL A 69 1.54 -3.53 -11.58
N ALA A 70 1.62 -4.83 -11.88
CA ALA A 70 2.59 -5.38 -12.83
C ALA A 70 2.47 -4.77 -14.23
N LYS A 71 1.24 -4.54 -14.71
CA LYS A 71 1.00 -3.89 -16.00
C LYS A 71 1.54 -2.47 -16.02
N ASN A 72 1.35 -1.70 -14.95
CA ASN A 72 1.84 -0.32 -14.86
C ASN A 72 3.35 -0.25 -14.65
N ALA A 73 3.93 -1.16 -13.85
CA ALA A 73 5.38 -1.23 -13.65
C ALA A 73 6.14 -1.53 -14.97
N ARG A 74 5.57 -2.38 -15.84
CA ARG A 74 6.16 -2.70 -17.15
C ARG A 74 5.95 -1.61 -18.20
N ASN A 75 5.10 -0.62 -17.93
CA ASN A 75 4.83 0.47 -18.86
C ASN A 75 5.98 1.47 -18.81
N LYS A 76 6.78 1.55 -19.88
CA LYS A 76 7.93 2.47 -19.98
C LYS A 76 7.57 3.94 -19.79
N ASN A 77 6.32 4.33 -20.06
CA ASN A 77 5.87 5.71 -19.83
C ASN A 77 5.71 6.05 -18.33
N ASN A 78 5.76 5.05 -17.45
CA ASN A 78 5.48 5.18 -16.03
C ASN A 78 6.73 4.99 -15.15
N PHE A 79 7.93 4.96 -15.72
CA PHE A 79 9.19 4.62 -15.02
C PHE A 79 9.44 5.50 -13.78
N ASP A 80 9.20 6.81 -13.89
CA ASP A 80 9.33 7.77 -12.77
C ASP A 80 7.99 8.15 -12.14
N GLU A 81 6.90 7.48 -12.53
CA GLU A 81 5.57 7.84 -12.04
C GLU A 81 5.37 7.35 -10.60
N LYS A 82 4.93 8.27 -9.74
CA LYS A 82 4.45 7.98 -8.39
C LYS A 82 2.92 7.98 -8.39
N PRO A 83 2.27 6.82 -8.53
CA PRO A 83 0.84 6.74 -8.83
C PRO A 83 -0.08 7.33 -7.76
N PHE A 84 0.43 7.48 -6.53
CA PHE A 84 -0.34 7.98 -5.40
C PHE A 84 0.27 9.26 -4.79
N GLN A 85 1.05 10.00 -5.58
CA GLN A 85 1.66 11.25 -5.12
C GLN A 85 0.61 12.30 -4.72
N SER A 86 -0.51 12.35 -5.46
CA SER A 86 -1.60 13.28 -5.18
C SER A 86 -2.18 13.05 -3.78
N PRO A 87 -2.42 14.11 -2.99
CA PRO A 87 -3.00 14.01 -1.64
C PRO A 87 -4.38 13.35 -1.63
N TYR A 88 -5.08 13.34 -2.76
CA TYR A 88 -6.34 12.60 -2.95
C TYR A 88 -6.29 11.15 -2.44
N HIS A 89 -5.12 10.50 -2.49
CA HIS A 89 -4.98 9.10 -2.15
C HIS A 89 -4.74 8.82 -0.66
N TRP A 90 -4.28 9.80 0.13
CA TRP A 90 -3.78 9.54 1.49
C TRP A 90 -4.10 10.65 2.51
N ALA A 91 -4.39 11.88 2.08
CA ALA A 91 -4.58 13.01 2.99
C ALA A 91 -5.88 12.95 3.80
N GLY A 92 -6.88 12.20 3.32
CA GLY A 92 -8.14 11.99 4.04
C GLY A 92 -8.03 11.08 5.28
N PHE A 93 -6.90 10.41 5.47
CA PHE A 93 -6.67 9.56 6.63
C PHE A 93 -6.03 10.37 7.74
N THR A 94 -6.73 10.49 8.86
CA THR A 94 -6.25 11.20 10.04
C THR A 94 -6.47 10.35 11.28
N VAL A 95 -5.52 10.35 12.20
CA VAL A 95 -5.68 9.77 13.54
C VAL A 95 -6.05 10.90 14.49
N ILE A 96 -7.14 10.72 15.22
CA ILE A 96 -7.59 11.64 16.26
C ILE A 96 -7.62 10.82 17.56
N GLY A 97 -6.79 11.21 18.52
CA GLY A 97 -6.61 10.47 19.76
C GLY A 97 -5.27 10.79 20.42
N LYS A 98 -5.16 10.47 21.70
CA LYS A 98 -3.96 10.67 22.52
C LYS A 98 -3.21 9.35 22.67
#